data_AF-A0A7Z2YFL6-F1
#
_entry.id   AF-A0A7Z2YFL6-F1
#
_cell.length_a   1.000
_cell.length_b   1.000
_cell.length_c   1.000
_cell.angle_alpha   90.00
_cell.angle_beta   90.00
_cell.angle_gamma   90.00
#
_symmetry.space_group_name_H-M   'P 1'
#
loop_
_entity.id
_entity.type
_entity.pdbx_description
1 polymer ?
#
loop_
_entity_poly.entity_id
_entity_poly.type
_entity_poly.pdbx_seq_one_letter_code
_entity_poly.pdbx_strand_id
1 'polypeptide(L)'
;MKTSLYLSLVLTSFSASSTPYLPSPEQMMFELTEEATCIAAANYLELERLEVHQRNFKTLVSEYFVPEETESNILDMTRQQYMHFIKRANKRYDKDILPSMLISAYTHRCEFMNGFEARKEFDSEPPTI
;
A
#
# COMPACT_ATOMS: atom_id res chain seq x y z
N MET A 1 28.01 49.14 -42.55
CA MET A 1 28.73 48.26 -41.59
C MET A 1 27.73 47.80 -40.55
N LYS A 2 27.41 46.50 -40.50
CA LYS A 2 26.50 45.92 -39.49
C LYS A 2 27.32 44.95 -38.65
N THR A 3 27.52 45.29 -37.37
CA THR A 3 28.18 44.44 -36.37
C THR A 3 27.18 43.44 -35.84
N SER A 4 27.48 42.15 -35.97
CA SER A 4 26.67 41.05 -35.43
C SER A 4 27.23 40.66 -34.06
N LEU A 5 26.45 40.87 -33.00
CA LEU A 5 26.76 40.36 -31.65
C LEU A 5 26.48 38.85 -31.62
N TYR A 6 27.50 38.05 -31.32
CA TYR A 6 27.33 36.65 -30.94
C TYR A 6 27.13 36.57 -29.42
N LEU A 7 25.92 36.20 -29.00
CA LEU A 7 25.59 35.89 -27.61
C LEU A 7 25.88 34.40 -27.39
N SER A 8 27.04 34.06 -26.83
CA SER A 8 27.33 32.69 -26.41
C SER A 8 26.56 32.37 -25.13
N LEU A 9 25.50 31.57 -25.28
CA LEU A 9 24.76 31.00 -24.16
C LEU A 9 25.60 29.85 -23.58
N VAL A 10 26.20 30.06 -22.40
CA VAL A 10 26.86 29.00 -21.64
C VAL A 10 25.76 28.15 -20.99
N LEU A 11 25.49 26.98 -21.57
CA LEU A 11 24.65 25.95 -20.96
C LEU A 11 25.41 25.36 -19.76
N THR A 12 25.08 25.80 -18.55
CA THR A 12 25.51 25.13 -17.32
C THR A 12 24.64 23.89 -17.14
N SER A 13 25.18 22.74 -17.54
CA SER A 13 24.60 21.43 -17.25
C SER A 13 24.66 21.16 -15.74
N PHE A 14 23.57 21.44 -15.02
CA PHE A 14 23.39 20.93 -13.67
C PHE A 14 23.22 19.42 -13.75
N SER A 15 24.27 18.67 -13.44
CA SER A 15 24.15 17.23 -13.19
C SER A 15 23.51 17.07 -11.82
N ALA A 16 22.19 16.87 -11.77
CA ALA A 16 21.55 16.39 -10.56
C ALA A 16 22.06 14.98 -10.28
N SER A 17 22.93 14.81 -9.29
CA SER A 17 23.28 13.48 -8.79
C SER A 17 22.05 12.94 -8.07
N SER A 18 21.24 12.13 -8.74
CA SER A 18 20.23 11.32 -8.06
C SER A 18 20.98 10.26 -7.26
N THR A 19 21.25 10.52 -5.99
CA THR A 19 21.59 9.44 -5.06
C THR A 19 20.46 8.43 -5.15
N PRO A 20 20.74 7.14 -5.44
CA PRO A 20 19.69 6.13 -5.43
C PRO A 20 19.02 6.18 -4.06
N TYR A 21 17.70 6.40 -4.06
CA TYR A 21 16.92 6.35 -2.84
C TYR A 21 16.94 4.91 -2.33
N LEU A 22 17.51 4.71 -1.15
CA LEU A 22 17.48 3.43 -0.46
C LEU A 22 16.43 3.53 0.65
N PRO A 23 15.27 2.86 0.54
CA PRO A 23 14.26 2.89 1.58
C PRO A 23 14.77 2.26 2.88
N SER A 24 14.29 2.74 4.02
CA SER A 24 14.63 2.14 5.32
C SER A 24 13.95 0.78 5.49
N PRO A 25 14.45 -0.10 6.39
CA PRO A 25 13.78 -1.36 6.70
C PRO A 25 12.30 -1.21 7.09
N GLU A 26 11.97 -0.17 7.85
CA GLU A 26 10.60 0.12 8.27
C GLU A 26 9.72 0.48 7.08
N GLN A 27 10.25 1.27 6.14
CA GLN A 27 9.52 1.63 4.94
C GLN A 27 9.32 0.45 4.00
N MET A 28 10.36 -0.37 3.80
CA MET A 28 10.25 -1.59 3.00
C MET A 28 9.16 -2.52 3.58
N MET A 29 9.17 -2.73 4.91
CA MET A 29 8.17 -3.55 5.58
C MET A 29 6.77 -2.95 5.48
N PHE A 30 6.62 -1.64 5.62
CA PHE A 30 5.34 -0.95 5.45
C PHE A 30 4.78 -1.19 4.03
N GLU A 31 5.57 -0.94 2.99
CA GLU A 31 5.11 -1.08 1.61
C GLU A 31 4.77 -2.53 1.24
N LEU A 32 5.58 -3.50 1.70
CA LEU A 32 5.30 -4.93 1.54
C LEU A 32 3.99 -5.33 2.24
N THR A 33 3.78 -4.86 3.47
CA THR A 33 2.61 -5.24 4.27
C THR A 33 1.33 -4.55 3.76
N GLU A 34 1.44 -3.30 3.28
CA GLU A 34 0.37 -2.57 2.59
C GLU A 34 -0.10 -3.33 1.35
N GLU A 35 0.82 -3.70 0.45
CA GLU A 35 0.45 -4.44 -0.77
C GLU A 35 -0.09 -5.83 -0.44
N ALA A 36 0.51 -6.56 0.52
CA ALA A 36 -0.02 -7.84 0.98
C ALA A 36 -1.44 -7.71 1.56
N THR A 37 -1.76 -6.58 2.20
CA THR A 37 -3.10 -6.33 2.76
C THR A 37 -4.08 -6.08 1.62
N CYS A 38 -3.67 -5.33 0.60
CA CYS A 38 -4.48 -5.13 -0.58
C CYS A 38 -4.72 -6.41 -1.38
N ILE A 39 -3.76 -7.34 -1.43
CA ILE A 39 -3.98 -8.69 -1.98
C ILE A 39 -5.06 -9.41 -1.18
N ALA A 40 -4.95 -9.45 0.15
CA ALA A 40 -5.93 -10.13 1.00
C ALA A 40 -7.34 -9.53 0.83
N ALA A 41 -7.44 -8.20 0.79
CA ALA A 41 -8.69 -7.48 0.61
C ALA A 41 -9.32 -7.69 -0.77
N ALA A 42 -8.54 -7.50 -1.83
CA ALA A 42 -9.01 -7.69 -3.21
C ALA A 42 -9.44 -9.14 -3.45
N ASN A 43 -8.74 -10.11 -2.86
CA ASN A 43 -9.11 -11.52 -2.95
C ASN A 43 -10.42 -11.82 -2.20
N TYR A 44 -10.61 -11.26 -1.00
CA TYR A 44 -11.85 -11.46 -0.24
C TYR A 44 -13.07 -10.78 -0.89
N LEU A 45 -12.88 -9.60 -1.46
CA LEU A 45 -13.94 -8.79 -2.09
C LEU A 45 -14.15 -9.11 -3.57
N GLU A 46 -13.40 -10.07 -4.13
CA GLU A 46 -13.46 -10.47 -5.55
C GLU A 46 -13.24 -9.29 -6.51
N LEU A 47 -12.26 -8.43 -6.21
CA LEU A 47 -11.97 -7.22 -7.00
C LEU A 47 -10.99 -7.51 -8.14
N GLU A 48 -11.24 -6.91 -9.30
CA GLU A 48 -10.41 -7.03 -10.51
C GLU A 48 -8.94 -6.62 -10.30
N ARG A 49 -8.67 -5.76 -9.31
CA ARG A 49 -7.32 -5.25 -9.04
C ARG A 49 -6.42 -6.23 -8.30
N LEU A 50 -6.88 -7.44 -7.96
CA LEU A 50 -6.08 -8.47 -7.30
C LEU A 50 -4.73 -8.71 -8.01
N GLU A 51 -4.75 -8.88 -9.33
CA GLU A 51 -3.54 -9.14 -10.12
C GLU A 51 -2.54 -7.97 -10.10
N VAL A 52 -3.05 -6.74 -9.97
CA VAL A 52 -2.21 -5.54 -9.86
C VAL A 52 -1.43 -5.58 -8.56
N HIS A 53 -2.09 -5.87 -7.44
CA HIS A 53 -1.43 -5.96 -6.13
C HIS A 53 -0.44 -7.12 -6.06
N GLN A 54 -0.76 -8.28 -6.65
CA GLN A 54 0.18 -9.39 -6.76
C GLN A 54 1.45 -9.01 -7.54
N ARG A 55 1.29 -8.29 -8.66
CA ARG A 55 2.41 -7.81 -9.47
C ARG A 55 3.25 -6.77 -8.73
N ASN A 56 2.60 -5.82 -8.05
CA ASN A 56 3.28 -4.80 -7.25
C ASN A 56 4.08 -5.44 -6.12
N PHE A 57 3.47 -6.34 -5.36
CA PHE A 57 4.14 -7.05 -4.27
C PHE A 57 5.37 -7.84 -4.76
N LYS A 58 5.26 -8.55 -5.89
CA LYS A 58 6.40 -9.23 -6.50
C LYS A 58 7.50 -8.28 -6.97
N THR A 59 7.12 -7.08 -7.42
CA THR A 59 8.09 -6.03 -7.77
C THR A 59 8.86 -5.57 -6.53
N LEU A 60 8.17 -5.27 -5.43
CA LEU A 60 8.79 -4.90 -4.15
C LEU A 60 9.70 -6.00 -3.59
N VAL A 61 9.27 -7.26 -3.64
CA VAL A 61 10.08 -8.42 -3.24
C VAL A 61 11.40 -8.47 -4.01
N SER A 62 11.35 -8.22 -5.32
CA SER A 62 12.55 -8.18 -6.16
C SER A 62 13.43 -6.97 -5.88
N GLU A 63 12.84 -5.79 -5.69
CA GLU A 63 13.58 -4.54 -5.45
C GLU A 63 14.27 -4.55 -4.08
N TYR A 64 13.63 -5.13 -3.07
CA TYR A 64 14.13 -5.19 -1.69
C TYR A 64 14.91 -6.47 -1.38
N PHE A 65 15.10 -7.34 -2.38
CA PHE A 65 15.81 -8.62 -2.23
C PHE A 65 15.24 -9.48 -1.07
N VAL A 66 13.91 -9.51 -0.96
CA VAL A 66 13.23 -10.18 0.15
C VAL A 66 13.39 -11.71 0.00
N PRO A 67 13.85 -12.43 1.05
CA PRO A 67 13.92 -13.88 1.03
C PRO A 67 12.54 -14.53 0.87
N GLU A 68 12.46 -15.65 0.17
CA GLU A 68 11.21 -16.38 -0.10
C GLU A 68 10.41 -16.72 1.18
N GLU A 69 11.12 -17.13 2.25
CA GLU A 69 10.48 -17.39 3.55
C GLU A 69 9.84 -16.12 4.14
N THR A 70 10.53 -14.98 4.05
CA THR A 70 10.02 -13.70 4.52
C THR A 70 8.83 -13.24 3.67
N GLU A 71 8.89 -13.42 2.35
CA GLU A 71 7.78 -13.16 1.45
C GLU A 71 6.53 -13.95 1.88
N SER A 72 6.67 -15.27 2.05
CA SER A 72 5.58 -16.16 2.46
C SER A 72 5.00 -15.76 3.82
N ASN A 73 5.86 -15.40 4.78
CA ASN A 73 5.45 -14.99 6.12
C ASN A 73 4.64 -13.69 6.11
N ILE A 74 5.05 -12.71 5.29
CA ILE A 74 4.30 -11.44 5.12
C ILE A 74 2.91 -11.72 4.57
N LEU A 75 2.81 -12.51 3.49
CA LEU A 75 1.52 -12.83 2.87
C LEU A 75 0.60 -13.56 3.85
N ASP A 76 1.10 -14.56 4.57
CA ASP A 76 0.27 -15.33 5.49
C ASP A 76 -0.16 -14.50 6.71
N MET A 77 0.77 -13.78 7.34
CA MET A 77 0.46 -12.91 8.49
C MET A 77 -0.60 -11.88 8.12
N THR A 78 -0.42 -11.19 6.99
CA THR A 78 -1.33 -10.13 6.56
C THR A 78 -2.70 -10.68 6.17
N ARG A 79 -2.75 -11.85 5.54
CA ARG A 79 -4.01 -12.57 5.29
C ARG A 79 -4.74 -12.90 6.59
N GLN A 80 -4.04 -13.42 7.60
CA GLN A 80 -4.63 -13.72 8.90
C GLN A 80 -5.17 -12.47 9.60
N GLN A 81 -4.41 -11.37 9.58
CA GLN A 81 -4.84 -10.08 10.13
C GLN A 81 -6.08 -9.54 9.41
N TYR A 82 -6.11 -9.61 8.08
CA TYR A 82 -7.28 -9.18 7.30
C TYR A 82 -8.51 -10.05 7.62
N MET A 83 -8.37 -11.37 7.73
CA MET A 83 -9.48 -12.24 8.14
C MET A 83 -9.98 -11.95 9.56
N HIS A 84 -9.08 -11.55 10.46
CA HIS A 84 -9.46 -11.08 11.79
C HIS A 84 -10.26 -9.77 11.72
N PHE A 85 -9.83 -8.81 10.89
CA PHE A 85 -10.58 -7.59 10.60
C PHE A 85 -11.98 -7.90 10.06
N ILE A 86 -12.10 -8.79 9.06
CA ILE A 86 -13.39 -9.23 8.51
C ILE A 86 -14.30 -9.80 9.60
N LYS A 87 -13.77 -10.64 10.49
CA LYS A 87 -14.54 -11.20 11.61
C LYS A 87 -15.09 -10.11 12.55
N ARG A 88 -14.34 -9.04 12.76
CA ARG A 88 -14.78 -7.89 13.57
C ARG A 88 -15.80 -7.04 12.82
N ALA A 89 -15.54 -6.72 11.56
CA ALA A 89 -16.45 -5.97 10.70
C ALA A 89 -17.85 -6.62 10.62
N ASN A 90 -17.89 -7.94 10.42
CA ASN A 90 -19.14 -8.71 10.37
C ASN A 90 -19.96 -8.66 11.66
N LYS A 91 -19.33 -8.39 12.81
CA LYS A 91 -20.05 -8.24 14.09
C LYS A 91 -20.55 -6.83 14.31
N ARG A 92 -19.89 -5.83 13.71
CA ARG A 92 -20.11 -4.40 13.97
C ARG A 92 -21.08 -3.77 12.99
N TYR A 93 -21.02 -4.16 11.72
CA TYR A 93 -21.78 -3.53 10.66
C TYR A 93 -22.93 -4.42 10.21
N ASP A 94 -24.08 -3.79 9.97
CA ASP A 94 -25.23 -4.46 9.36
C ASP A 94 -24.89 -4.94 7.95
N LYS A 95 -25.60 -5.97 7.49
CA LYS A 95 -25.30 -6.66 6.22
C LYS A 95 -25.41 -5.77 4.98
N ASP A 96 -26.23 -4.72 5.04
CA ASP A 96 -26.42 -3.73 3.99
C ASP A 96 -25.30 -2.67 3.96
N ILE A 97 -24.70 -2.36 5.12
CA ILE A 97 -23.60 -1.39 5.26
C ILE A 97 -22.23 -2.06 5.06
N LEU A 98 -22.08 -3.32 5.45
CA LEU A 98 -20.81 -4.03 5.44
C LEU A 98 -20.09 -3.99 4.07
N PRO A 99 -20.75 -4.24 2.91
CA PRO A 99 -20.07 -4.20 1.62
C PRO A 99 -19.50 -2.82 1.28
N SER A 100 -20.26 -1.75 1.54
CA SER A 100 -19.81 -0.38 1.23
C SER A 100 -18.67 0.05 2.16
N MET A 101 -18.72 -0.34 3.43
CA MET A 101 -17.64 -0.13 4.38
C MET A 101 -16.35 -0.85 3.92
N LEU A 102 -16.44 -2.12 3.53
CA LEU A 102 -15.27 -2.89 3.10
C LEU A 102 -14.65 -2.35 1.81
N ILE A 103 -15.47 -1.93 0.84
CA ILE A 103 -14.98 -1.29 -0.39
C ILE A 103 -14.32 0.06 -0.05
N SER A 104 -14.95 0.88 0.79
CA SER A 104 -14.37 2.15 1.23
C SER A 104 -13.02 1.93 1.93
N ALA A 105 -12.94 0.94 2.82
CA ALA A 105 -11.71 0.55 3.51
C ALA A 105 -10.60 0.17 2.51
N TYR A 106 -10.93 -0.58 1.47
CA TYR A 106 -9.99 -0.94 0.40
C TYR A 106 -9.50 0.28 -0.39
N THR A 107 -10.35 1.27 -0.64
CA THR A 107 -9.98 2.46 -1.44
C THR A 107 -9.03 3.44 -0.75
N HIS A 108 -8.92 3.41 0.59
CA HIS A 108 -8.20 4.42 1.38
C HIS A 108 -6.84 3.96 1.95
N ARG A 109 -6.21 2.93 1.34
CA ARG A 109 -5.01 2.18 1.80
C ARG A 109 -5.33 1.08 2.81
N CYS A 110 -4.83 -0.12 2.51
CA CYS A 110 -5.27 -1.37 3.08
C CYS A 110 -4.72 -1.62 4.50
N GLU A 111 -3.45 -1.29 4.79
CA GLU A 111 -2.91 -1.39 6.16
C GLU A 111 -3.48 -0.32 7.10
N PHE A 112 -3.79 0.88 6.59
CA PHE A 112 -4.32 1.96 7.43
C PHE A 112 -5.59 1.51 8.16
N MET A 113 -6.40 0.67 7.52
CA MET A 113 -7.61 0.10 8.08
C MET A 113 -7.34 -1.07 9.03
N ASN A 114 -6.43 -1.99 8.71
CA ASN A 114 -6.00 -3.04 9.65
C ASN A 114 -5.44 -2.40 10.93
N GLY A 115 -4.61 -1.37 10.83
CA GLY A 115 -4.00 -0.69 11.97
C GLY A 115 -4.97 0.16 12.80
N PHE A 116 -5.96 0.81 12.16
CA PHE A 116 -6.93 1.67 12.84
C PHE A 116 -8.06 0.86 13.50
N GLU A 117 -8.58 -0.17 12.82
CA GLU A 117 -9.63 -1.03 13.36
C GLU A 117 -9.07 -2.10 14.30
N ALA A 118 -7.86 -2.64 14.09
CA ALA A 118 -7.27 -3.59 15.03
C ALA A 118 -6.93 -2.97 16.39
N ARG A 119 -6.57 -1.67 16.43
CA ARG A 119 -6.17 -0.96 17.66
C ARG A 119 -7.31 -0.30 18.42
N LYS A 120 -8.50 -0.20 17.84
CA LYS A 120 -9.68 0.34 18.54
C LYS A 120 -10.33 -0.71 19.43
N GLU A 121 -10.78 -0.28 20.60
CA GLU A 121 -11.57 -1.09 21.52
C GLU A 121 -12.82 -1.63 20.82
N PHE A 122 -13.10 -2.91 21.10
CA PHE A 122 -14.10 -3.75 20.44
C PHE A 122 -15.53 -3.16 20.48
N ASP A 123 -15.84 -2.37 21.52
CA ASP A 123 -17.18 -1.83 21.80
C ASP A 123 -17.36 -0.35 21.40
N SER A 124 -16.44 0.22 20.61
CA SER A 124 -16.64 1.58 20.09
C SER A 124 -17.79 1.61 19.07
N GLU A 125 -18.74 2.54 19.21
CA GLU A 125 -19.81 2.73 18.22
C GLU A 125 -19.23 3.07 16.83
N PRO A 126 -19.83 2.60 15.71
CA PRO A 126 -19.44 3.01 14.36
C PRO A 126 -19.30 4.53 14.25
N PRO A 127 -18.29 5.05 13.52
CA PRO A 127 -18.21 6.49 13.28
C PRO A 127 -19.49 6.95 12.59
N THR A 128 -20.06 8.05 13.07
CA THR A 128 -21.16 8.74 12.40
C THR A 128 -20.67 9.26 11.05
N ILE A 129 -21.38 8.90 9.98
CA ILE A 129 -21.12 9.35 8.60
C ILE A 129 -21.62 10.78 8.43
#